data_AF-A0A3P7KYQ9-F1
#
_entry.id   AF-A0A3P7KYQ9-F1
#
_cell.length_a   1.000
_cell.length_b   1.000
_cell.length_c   1.000
_cell.angle_alpha   90.00
_cell.angle_beta   90.00
_cell.angle_gamma   90.00
#
_symmetry.space_group_name_H-M   'P 1'
#
loop_
_entity.id
_entity.type
_entity.pdbx_description
1 polymer ?
#
loop_
_entity_poly.entity_id
_entity_poly.type
_entity_poly.pdbx_seq_one_letter_code
_entity_poly.pdbx_strand_id
1 'polypeptide(L)'
;MIVVKSYKIELLKQVGKGGEVKLKVEYRLTQLLKPLPEKITQRENQYVVYHGNAHYAAPYAVEQEKTIVKLGSGKTLSVTQVSPTTQENERVVYGPYKNQPAFNKKHIKIHYENNAPFVVATVVERTIEISHWGNIAVEEYIELVHKGAELKGPFSRIDHQLDRRGRRQPALLHFTVSCSSFM
;
A
#
# COMPACT_ATOMS: atom_id res chain seq x y z
N MET A 1 -5.74 3.18 26.17
CA MET A 1 -5.52 1.72 26.10
C MET A 1 -5.28 1.34 24.64
N ILE A 2 -4.07 0.94 24.25
CA ILE A 2 -3.77 0.55 22.86
C ILE A 2 -4.23 -0.90 22.69
N VAL A 3 -5.32 -1.13 21.95
CA VAL A 3 -5.78 -2.48 21.62
C VAL A 3 -4.86 -3.04 20.52
N VAL A 4 -4.00 -3.98 20.89
CA VAL A 4 -3.19 -4.73 19.92
C VAL A 4 -4.01 -5.93 19.45
N LYS A 5 -4.48 -5.91 18.20
CA LYS A 5 -5.05 -7.10 17.56
C LYS A 5 -3.91 -8.02 17.14
N SER A 6 -3.95 -9.28 17.55
CA SER A 6 -2.99 -10.31 17.17
C SER A 6 -3.64 -11.33 16.24
N TYR A 7 -2.81 -11.97 15.41
CA TYR A 7 -3.21 -13.08 14.56
C TYR A 7 -2.48 -14.34 15.02
N LYS A 8 -3.18 -15.46 15.08
CA LYS A 8 -2.61 -16.79 15.35
C LYS A 8 -2.38 -17.49 14.03
N ILE A 9 -1.18 -18.01 13.82
CA ILE A 9 -0.81 -18.81 12.65
C ILE A 9 -0.50 -20.22 13.13
N GLU A 10 -1.16 -21.23 12.54
CA GLU A 10 -0.93 -22.63 12.84
C GLU A 10 -0.01 -23.24 11.79
N LEU A 11 1.03 -23.94 12.26
CA LEU A 11 2.03 -24.56 11.39
C LEU A 11 1.58 -25.97 11.01
N LEU A 12 1.80 -26.36 9.75
CA LEU A 12 1.47 -27.71 9.27
C LEU A 12 2.22 -28.82 10.01
N LYS A 13 3.43 -28.53 10.48
CA LYS A 13 4.26 -29.45 11.26
C LYS A 13 4.69 -28.75 12.54
N GLN A 14 4.63 -29.48 13.66
CA GLN A 14 5.11 -28.99 14.95
C GLN A 14 6.63 -28.83 14.91
N VAL A 15 7.11 -27.76 15.53
CA VAL A 15 8.54 -27.45 15.66
C VAL A 15 9.01 -27.95 17.01
N GLY A 16 9.98 -28.87 17.02
CA GLY A 16 10.61 -29.34 18.25
C GLY A 16 11.42 -28.23 18.94
N LYS A 17 11.79 -28.45 20.21
CA LYS A 17 12.66 -27.52 20.95
C LYS A 17 13.98 -27.33 20.21
N GLY A 18 14.36 -26.08 19.95
CA GLY A 18 15.56 -25.73 19.19
C GLY A 18 15.44 -25.88 17.67
N GLY A 19 14.27 -26.25 17.15
CA GLY A 19 14.01 -26.27 15.72
C GLY A 19 13.86 -24.86 15.16
N GLU A 20 14.24 -24.67 13.90
CA GLU A 20 14.11 -23.42 13.16
C GLU A 20 12.99 -23.53 12.12
N VAL A 21 12.22 -22.46 11.92
CA VAL A 21 11.24 -22.36 10.84
C VAL A 21 11.35 -21.00 10.17
N LYS A 22 11.33 -21.01 8.83
CA LYS A 22 11.29 -19.80 8.01
C LYS A 22 9.85 -19.48 7.66
N LEU A 23 9.40 -18.30 8.08
CA LEU A 23 8.05 -17.80 7.81
C LEU A 23 8.14 -16.57 6.91
N LYS A 24 7.32 -16.56 5.84
CA LYS A 24 7.10 -15.37 5.02
C LYS A 24 5.66 -14.91 5.24
N VAL A 25 5.51 -13.71 5.80
CA VAL A 25 4.20 -13.09 6.04
C VAL A 25 4.02 -11.96 5.05
N GLU A 26 2.95 -12.02 4.26
CA GLU A 26 2.53 -10.93 3.37
C GLU A 26 1.17 -10.41 3.84
N TYR A 27 1.03 -9.10 3.89
CA TYR A 27 -0.23 -8.44 4.19
C TYR A 27 -0.38 -7.19 3.32
N ARG A 28 -1.62 -6.80 3.04
CA ARG A 28 -1.96 -5.62 2.25
C ARG A 28 -2.73 -4.64 3.13
N LEU A 29 -2.23 -3.42 3.25
CA LEU A 29 -2.89 -2.34 3.96
C LEU A 29 -3.39 -1.31 2.94
N THR A 30 -4.64 -0.90 3.08
CA THR A 30 -5.25 0.14 2.25
C THR A 30 -5.28 1.47 3.00
N GLN A 31 -5.35 2.58 2.27
CA GLN A 31 -5.56 3.94 2.83
C GLN A 31 -4.47 4.41 3.82
N LEU A 32 -3.25 3.88 3.72
CA LEU A 32 -2.14 4.24 4.60
C LEU A 32 -1.37 5.50 4.14
N LEU A 33 -1.39 5.76 2.83
CA LEU A 33 -0.73 6.91 2.21
C LEU A 33 -1.67 8.10 2.20
N LYS A 34 -1.20 9.24 2.71
CA LYS A 34 -1.97 10.49 2.74
C LYS A 34 -1.33 11.54 1.84
N PRO A 35 -2.07 12.17 0.91
CA PRO A 35 -1.55 13.31 0.14
C PRO A 35 -1.10 14.45 1.05
N LEU A 36 0.06 15.02 0.74
CA LEU A 36 0.56 16.24 1.38
C LEU A 36 1.40 17.02 0.37
N PRO A 37 0.91 18.16 -0.16
CA PRO A 37 -0.33 18.84 0.21
C PRO A 37 -1.60 18.07 -0.21
N GLU A 38 -2.72 18.36 0.47
CA GLU A 38 -4.03 17.75 0.16
C GLU A 38 -4.60 18.24 -1.16
N LYS A 39 -4.22 19.45 -1.61
CA LYS A 39 -4.67 20.04 -2.87
C LYS A 39 -3.47 20.45 -3.71
N ILE A 40 -3.48 20.06 -4.99
CA ILE A 40 -2.43 20.37 -5.96
C ILE A 40 -3.03 20.98 -7.22
N THR A 41 -2.30 21.87 -7.89
CA THR A 41 -2.73 22.33 -9.21
C THR A 41 -2.54 21.23 -10.26
N GLN A 42 -3.20 21.37 -11.41
CA GLN A 42 -3.15 20.38 -12.48
C GLN A 42 -1.71 20.06 -12.96
N ARG A 43 -0.78 21.02 -12.84
CA ARG A 43 0.62 20.89 -13.28
C ARG A 43 1.61 20.45 -12.19
N GLU A 44 1.15 20.31 -10.95
CA GLU A 44 1.99 19.92 -9.81
C GLU A 44 2.08 18.41 -9.66
N ASN A 45 3.21 17.90 -9.16
CA ASN A 45 3.36 16.48 -8.84
C ASN A 45 2.70 16.19 -7.49
N GLN A 46 2.16 14.98 -7.35
CA GLN A 46 1.58 14.52 -6.10
C GLN A 46 2.68 13.99 -5.18
N TYR A 47 2.64 14.45 -3.94
CA TYR A 47 3.47 13.94 -2.85
C TYR A 47 2.59 13.34 -1.77
N VAL A 48 3.06 12.26 -1.16
CA VAL A 48 2.33 11.54 -0.12
C VAL A 48 3.22 11.29 1.09
N VAL A 49 2.56 11.17 2.24
CA VAL A 49 3.19 10.79 3.49
C VAL A 49 2.83 9.37 3.85
N TYR A 50 3.85 8.58 4.13
CA TYR A 50 3.75 7.29 4.77
C TYR A 50 4.07 7.40 6.27
N HIS A 51 3.18 6.90 7.10
CA HIS A 51 3.40 6.72 8.53
C HIS A 51 3.57 5.23 8.84
N GLY A 52 4.69 4.87 9.45
CA GLY A 52 5.02 3.49 9.79
C GLY A 52 5.86 3.39 11.05
N ASN A 53 6.54 2.25 11.21
CA ASN A 53 7.51 2.04 12.27
C ASN A 53 8.85 1.56 11.69
N ALA A 54 9.96 1.98 12.30
CA ALA A 54 11.29 1.48 11.97
C ALA A 54 11.51 0.04 12.48
N HIS A 55 10.95 -0.27 13.66
CA HIS A 55 11.02 -1.58 14.31
C HIS A 55 9.81 -2.46 13.95
N TYR A 56 10.03 -3.77 13.89
CA TYR A 56 8.98 -4.76 13.78
C TYR A 56 8.35 -4.99 15.16
N ALA A 57 7.08 -4.63 15.31
CA ALA A 57 6.35 -4.73 16.58
C ALA A 57 5.90 -6.18 16.89
N ALA A 58 6.87 -7.10 17.01
CA ALA A 58 6.64 -8.49 17.33
C ALA A 58 6.24 -8.69 18.80
N PRO A 59 5.42 -9.70 19.14
CA PRO A 59 5.15 -10.07 20.54
C PRO A 59 6.32 -10.80 21.23
N TYR A 60 7.43 -11.03 20.51
CA TYR A 60 8.62 -11.73 20.99
C TYR A 60 9.85 -10.82 20.86
N ALA A 61 10.90 -11.11 21.61
CA ALA A 61 12.19 -10.46 21.42
C ALA A 61 12.76 -10.82 20.04
N VAL A 62 13.37 -9.83 19.38
CA VAL A 62 13.91 -9.97 18.03
C VAL A 62 15.42 -9.81 18.10
N GLU A 63 16.17 -10.85 17.75
CA GLU A 63 17.63 -10.84 17.81
C GLU A 63 18.24 -9.89 16.77
N GLN A 64 17.72 -9.91 15.54
CA GLN A 64 18.15 -9.02 14.46
C GLN A 64 16.97 -8.64 13.58
N GLU A 65 16.87 -7.36 13.21
CA GLU A 65 15.85 -6.89 12.27
C GLU A 65 16.41 -5.83 11.31
N LYS A 66 15.76 -5.73 10.15
CA LYS A 66 16.03 -4.73 9.12
C LYS A 66 14.72 -4.40 8.41
N THR A 67 14.36 -3.13 8.37
CA THR A 67 13.14 -2.65 7.70
C THR A 67 13.52 -1.91 6.44
N ILE A 68 12.95 -2.33 5.30
CA ILE A 68 13.22 -1.71 4.00
C ILE A 68 11.90 -1.18 3.44
N VAL A 69 11.82 0.14 3.27
CA VAL A 69 10.68 0.82 2.64
C VAL A 69 11.05 1.19 1.22
N LYS A 70 10.38 0.61 0.22
CA LYS A 70 10.57 0.94 -1.20
C LYS A 70 9.61 2.07 -1.58
N LEU A 71 10.14 3.16 -2.13
CA LEU A 71 9.38 4.38 -2.46
C LEU A 71 9.13 4.52 -3.97
N GLY A 72 9.91 3.82 -4.81
CA GLY A 72 9.91 3.98 -6.26
C GLY A 72 10.88 5.08 -6.72
N SER A 73 10.79 5.47 -7.99
CA SER A 73 11.73 6.39 -8.65
C SER A 73 11.44 7.89 -8.43
N GLY A 74 10.45 8.21 -7.59
CA GLY A 74 10.06 9.59 -7.30
C GLY A 74 11.01 10.29 -6.33
N LYS A 75 10.95 11.63 -6.29
CA LYS A 75 11.74 12.43 -5.36
C LYS A 75 11.30 12.18 -3.91
N THR A 76 12.25 11.88 -3.02
CA THR A 76 12.00 11.85 -1.57
C THR A 76 12.29 13.22 -0.96
N LEU A 77 11.33 13.78 -0.21
CA LEU A 77 11.44 15.11 0.40
C LEU A 77 11.95 15.05 1.85
N SER A 78 11.40 14.15 2.67
CA SER A 78 11.84 14.00 4.06
C SER A 78 11.70 12.57 4.56
N VAL A 79 12.63 12.17 5.42
CA VAL A 79 12.71 10.85 6.03
C VAL A 79 13.05 11.02 7.51
N THR A 80 12.27 10.40 8.39
CA THR A 80 12.62 10.32 9.82
C THR A 80 13.87 9.45 9.99
N GLN A 81 14.90 9.99 10.62
CA GLN A 81 16.16 9.28 10.86
C GLN A 81 16.09 8.51 12.18
N VAL A 82 16.34 7.20 12.14
CA VAL A 82 16.44 6.31 13.30
C VAL A 82 17.74 5.52 13.17
N SER A 83 18.80 5.98 13.82
CA SER A 83 20.15 5.44 13.61
C SER A 83 20.24 3.93 13.90
N PRO A 84 20.82 3.12 13.01
CA PRO A 84 21.28 3.48 11.67
C PRO A 84 20.11 3.58 10.66
N THR A 85 20.11 4.64 9.85
CA THR A 85 19.22 4.80 8.70
C THR A 85 20.07 5.07 7.46
N THR A 86 19.76 4.39 6.37
CA THR A 86 20.39 4.60 5.06
C THR A 86 19.32 4.93 4.05
N GLN A 87 19.49 6.04 3.35
CA GLN A 87 18.63 6.43 2.25
C GLN A 87 19.36 6.16 0.93
N GLU A 88 18.71 5.39 0.07
CA GLU A 88 19.12 5.16 -1.31
C GLU A 88 18.06 5.76 -2.24
N ASN A 89 18.34 5.86 -3.55
CA ASN A 89 17.47 6.58 -4.50
C ASN A 89 16.00 6.13 -4.47
N GLU A 90 15.73 4.83 -4.33
CA GLU A 90 14.37 4.27 -4.40
C GLU A 90 13.90 3.56 -3.13
N ARG A 91 14.71 3.61 -2.06
CA ARG A 91 14.42 2.91 -0.80
C ARG A 91 15.05 3.57 0.41
N VAL A 92 14.36 3.44 1.54
CA VAL A 92 14.86 3.80 2.87
C VAL A 92 15.05 2.52 3.69
N VAL A 93 16.22 2.38 4.29
CA VAL A 93 16.60 1.23 5.11
C VAL A 93 16.78 1.67 6.55
N TYR A 94 16.06 1.03 7.45
CA TYR A 94 16.19 1.17 8.90
C TYR A 94 16.85 -0.08 9.48
N GLY A 95 17.88 0.13 10.30
CA GLY A 95 18.70 -0.95 10.83
C GLY A 95 19.90 -1.28 9.91
N PRO A 96 20.63 -2.37 10.20
CA PRO A 96 20.24 -3.47 11.08
C PRO A 96 20.19 -3.07 12.56
N TYR A 97 19.17 -3.51 13.27
CA TYR A 97 19.07 -3.42 14.73
C TYR A 97 19.29 -4.81 15.35
N LYS A 98 19.87 -4.85 16.55
CA LYS A 98 20.10 -6.09 17.31
C LYS A 98 19.38 -6.04 18.65
N ASN A 99 18.98 -7.20 19.16
CA ASN A 99 18.41 -7.39 20.51
C ASN A 99 17.25 -6.43 20.83
N GLN A 100 16.23 -6.42 19.98
CA GLN A 100 15.06 -5.58 20.16
C GLN A 100 14.05 -6.23 21.11
N PRO A 101 13.51 -5.50 22.09
CA PRO A 101 12.53 -6.04 23.01
C PRO A 101 11.18 -6.31 22.32
N ALA A 102 10.36 -7.16 22.94
CA ALA A 102 8.99 -7.39 22.48
C ALA A 102 8.20 -6.07 22.42
N PHE A 103 7.37 -5.94 21.38
CA PHE A 103 6.54 -4.78 21.06
C PHE A 103 7.30 -3.45 20.92
N ASN A 104 8.59 -3.49 20.58
CA ASN A 104 9.33 -2.26 20.29
C ASN A 104 8.72 -1.50 19.10
N LYS A 105 8.56 -0.19 19.24
CA LYS A 105 7.98 0.69 18.23
C LYS A 105 8.75 2.01 18.19
N LYS A 106 9.14 2.40 16.99
CA LYS A 106 9.66 3.74 16.71
C LYS A 106 8.97 4.28 15.47
N HIS A 107 8.11 5.28 15.67
CA HIS A 107 7.34 5.86 14.59
C HIS A 107 8.25 6.56 13.57
N ILE A 108 7.97 6.34 12.30
CA ILE A 108 8.64 6.98 11.18
C ILE A 108 7.62 7.67 10.28
N LYS A 109 8.07 8.77 9.69
CA LYS A 109 7.36 9.53 8.67
C LYS A 109 8.26 9.67 7.45
N ILE A 110 7.73 9.33 6.28
CA ILE A 110 8.42 9.45 4.99
C ILE A 110 7.52 10.24 4.04
N HIS A 111 8.04 11.33 3.49
CA HIS A 111 7.35 12.19 2.53
C HIS A 111 8.05 12.08 1.18
N TYR A 112 7.34 11.60 0.17
CA TYR A 112 7.91 11.29 -1.14
C TYR A 112 6.89 11.52 -2.26
N GLU A 113 7.40 11.67 -3.47
CA GLU A 113 6.60 11.83 -4.68
C GLU A 113 5.94 10.50 -5.06
N ASN A 114 4.63 10.53 -5.29
CA ASN A 114 3.88 9.39 -5.77
C ASN A 114 2.73 9.85 -6.67
N ASN A 115 2.96 9.77 -7.98
CA ASN A 115 1.99 10.12 -9.02
C ASN A 115 1.20 8.89 -9.52
N ALA A 116 1.23 7.76 -8.80
CA ALA A 116 0.36 6.63 -9.13
C ALA A 116 -1.12 7.04 -8.95
N PRO A 117 -2.06 6.44 -9.67
CA PRO A 117 -3.48 6.73 -9.53
C PRO A 117 -4.04 6.20 -8.20
N PHE A 118 -4.70 7.05 -7.42
CA PHE A 118 -5.28 6.69 -6.10
C PHE A 118 -6.77 6.36 -6.25
N VAL A 119 -7.10 5.35 -7.05
CA VAL A 119 -8.49 4.92 -7.23
C VAL A 119 -8.95 4.04 -6.08
N VAL A 120 -10.12 4.33 -5.53
CA VAL A 120 -10.77 3.54 -4.49
C VAL A 120 -12.19 3.24 -4.94
N ALA A 121 -12.54 1.96 -5.01
CA ALA A 121 -13.92 1.54 -5.16
C ALA A 121 -14.64 1.70 -3.82
N THR A 122 -15.64 2.58 -3.76
CA THR A 122 -16.45 2.82 -2.55
C THR A 122 -17.59 1.83 -2.45
N VAL A 123 -18.20 1.49 -3.59
CA VAL A 123 -19.26 0.51 -3.72
C VAL A 123 -18.89 -0.47 -4.83
N VAL A 124 -19.06 -1.76 -4.56
CA VAL A 124 -18.95 -2.84 -5.53
C VAL A 124 -20.12 -3.77 -5.29
N GLU A 125 -21.13 -3.69 -6.15
CA GLU A 125 -22.27 -4.60 -6.16
C GLU A 125 -22.09 -5.57 -7.32
N ARG A 126 -22.26 -6.86 -7.06
CA ARG A 126 -22.18 -7.92 -8.07
C ARG A 126 -23.46 -8.72 -8.06
N THR A 127 -24.16 -8.73 -9.19
CA THR A 127 -25.35 -9.55 -9.42
C THR A 127 -24.96 -10.74 -10.28
N ILE A 128 -25.30 -11.95 -9.82
CA ILE A 128 -25.05 -13.20 -10.53
C ILE A 128 -26.39 -13.87 -10.76
N GLU A 129 -26.80 -13.94 -12.03
CA GLU A 129 -28.03 -14.61 -12.44
C GLU A 129 -27.72 -15.97 -13.03
N ILE A 130 -28.31 -17.03 -12.46
CA ILE A 130 -28.12 -18.41 -12.91
C ILE A 130 -29.39 -18.89 -13.59
N SER A 131 -29.28 -19.27 -14.85
CA SER A 131 -30.38 -19.86 -15.63
C SER A 131 -30.22 -21.37 -15.74
N HIS A 132 -31.28 -22.10 -15.39
CA HIS A 132 -31.37 -23.55 -15.57
C HIS A 132 -31.37 -23.97 -17.06
N TRP A 133 -31.52 -23.01 -17.97
CA TRP A 133 -31.40 -23.22 -19.41
C TRP A 133 -29.95 -23.07 -19.92
N GLY A 134 -28.98 -22.94 -19.02
CA GLY A 134 -27.55 -23.06 -19.33
C GLY A 134 -26.76 -21.77 -19.41
N ASN A 135 -27.30 -20.63 -18.95
CA ASN A 135 -26.58 -19.34 -18.94
C ASN A 135 -26.32 -18.85 -17.52
N ILE A 136 -25.17 -18.20 -17.31
CA ILE A 136 -24.87 -17.45 -16.09
C ILE A 136 -24.53 -16.02 -16.52
N ALA A 137 -25.32 -15.04 -16.09
CA ALA A 137 -25.05 -13.63 -16.32
C ALA A 137 -24.42 -13.01 -15.06
N VAL A 138 -23.40 -12.19 -15.25
CA VAL A 138 -22.75 -11.44 -14.16
C VAL A 138 -22.78 -9.96 -14.51
N GLU A 139 -23.37 -9.17 -13.64
CA GLU A 139 -23.41 -7.71 -13.73
C GLU A 139 -22.71 -7.11 -12.51
N GLU A 140 -21.98 -6.01 -12.71
CA GLU A 140 -21.30 -5.31 -11.63
C GLU A 140 -21.54 -3.81 -11.70
N TYR A 141 -21.96 -3.25 -10.56
CA TYR A 141 -22.09 -1.83 -10.34
C TYR A 141 -20.95 -1.36 -9.42
N ILE A 142 -20.14 -0.42 -9.92
CA ILE A 142 -18.91 0.00 -9.23
C ILE A 142 -18.87 1.53 -9.15
N GLU A 143 -18.83 2.04 -7.92
CA GLU A 143 -18.55 3.45 -7.67
C GLU A 143 -17.05 3.63 -7.39
N LEU A 144 -16.40 4.46 -8.21
CA LEU A 144 -14.97 4.77 -8.09
C LEU A 144 -14.76 6.22 -7.67
N VAL A 145 -13.86 6.42 -6.71
CA VAL A 145 -13.44 7.75 -6.25
C VAL A 145 -11.92 7.85 -6.31
N HIS A 146 -11.40 8.97 -6.80
CA HIS A 146 -9.97 9.27 -6.72
C HIS A 146 -9.63 9.91 -5.38
N LYS A 147 -8.90 9.20 -4.51
CA LYS A 147 -8.47 9.67 -3.16
C LYS A 147 -7.04 10.24 -3.13
N GLY A 148 -6.49 10.61 -4.28
CA GLY A 148 -5.23 11.36 -4.36
C GLY A 148 -5.41 12.82 -3.93
N ALA A 149 -4.43 13.66 -4.22
CA ALA A 149 -4.57 15.09 -3.94
C ALA A 149 -5.71 15.70 -4.78
N GLU A 150 -6.52 16.57 -4.17
CA GLU A 150 -7.61 17.27 -4.84
C GLU A 150 -7.08 18.31 -5.82
N LEU A 151 -7.82 18.58 -6.88
CA LEU A 151 -7.48 19.65 -7.81
C LEU A 151 -7.69 21.01 -7.12
N LYS A 152 -6.62 21.78 -7.03
CA LYS A 152 -6.63 23.18 -6.61
C LYS A 152 -6.84 24.07 -7.84
N GLY A 153 -7.95 24.80 -7.85
CA GLY A 153 -8.31 25.71 -8.93
C GLY A 153 -9.14 25.05 -10.04
N PRO A 154 -9.40 25.76 -11.14
CA PRO A 154 -10.21 25.24 -12.23
C PRO A 154 -9.46 24.18 -13.04
N PHE A 155 -10.22 23.26 -13.64
CA PHE A 155 -9.68 22.34 -14.64
C PHE A 155 -9.47 23.05 -15.98
N SER A 156 -8.30 22.85 -16.58
CA SER A 156 -7.96 23.36 -17.91
C SER A 156 -7.73 22.18 -18.85
N ARG A 157 -8.58 22.08 -19.88
CA ARG A 157 -8.46 21.03 -20.92
C ARG A 157 -7.15 21.16 -21.70
N ILE A 158 -6.70 22.39 -21.96
CA ILE A 158 -5.45 22.66 -22.67
C ILE A 158 -4.27 22.16 -21.83
N ASP A 159 -4.25 22.47 -20.53
CA ASP A 159 -3.21 21.98 -19.62
C ASP A 159 -3.21 20.47 -19.52
N HIS A 160 -4.39 19.84 -19.54
CA HIS A 160 -4.51 18.39 -19.52
C HIS A 160 -3.89 17.75 -20.76
N GLN A 161 -4.16 18.31 -21.94
CA GLN A 161 -3.66 17.78 -23.20
C GLN A 161 -2.15 18.00 -23.36
N LEU A 162 -1.62 19.09 -22.82
CA LEU A 162 -0.19 19.38 -22.83
C LEU A 162 0.59 18.58 -21.78
N ASP A 163 -0.06 18.09 -20.73
CA ASP A 163 0.60 17.34 -19.68
C ASP A 163 1.07 15.96 -20.16
N ARG A 164 2.39 15.78 -20.21
CA ARG A 164 3.04 14.53 -20.61
C ARG A 164 3.16 13.51 -19.48
N ARG A 165 2.86 13.90 -18.23
CA ARG A 165 2.91 13.00 -17.06
C ARG A 165 1.79 11.97 -17.06
N GLY A 166 0.62 12.34 -17.58
CA GLY A 166 -0.58 11.48 -17.66
C GLY A 166 -0.43 10.24 -18.56
N ARG A 167 0.65 10.11 -19.33
CA ARG A 167 0.92 8.92 -20.15
C ARG A 167 1.43 7.72 -19.36
N ARG A 168 1.68 7.87 -18.05
CA ARG A 168 2.49 6.88 -17.34
C ARG A 168 1.76 5.60 -16.96
N GLN A 169 0.51 5.63 -16.46
CA GLN A 169 -0.32 4.42 -16.27
C GLN A 169 -1.82 4.80 -16.22
N PRO A 170 -2.73 4.03 -16.83
CA PRO A 170 -4.16 4.22 -16.63
C PRO A 170 -4.55 3.90 -15.18
N ALA A 171 -5.59 4.57 -14.69
CA ALA A 171 -6.07 4.43 -13.32
C ALA A 171 -6.58 3.02 -12.98
N LEU A 172 -7.01 2.30 -14.02
CA LEU A 172 -7.40 0.90 -13.99
C LEU A 172 -6.81 0.23 -15.24
N LEU A 173 -5.94 -0.77 -15.04
CA LEU A 173 -5.24 -1.46 -16.13
C LEU A 173 -6.05 -2.63 -16.70
N HIS A 174 -6.66 -3.41 -15.82
CA HIS A 174 -7.49 -4.55 -16.19
C HIS A 174 -8.56 -4.71 -15.12
N PHE A 175 -9.75 -5.08 -15.56
CA PHE A 175 -10.83 -5.52 -14.72
C PHE A 175 -11.53 -6.64 -15.47
N THR A 176 -11.40 -7.86 -14.96
CA THR A 176 -11.90 -9.06 -15.63
C THR A 176 -12.88 -9.76 -14.72
N VAL A 177 -14.09 -9.94 -15.23
CA VAL A 177 -15.12 -10.78 -14.63
C VAL A 177 -15.15 -12.07 -15.44
N SER A 178 -14.50 -13.11 -14.94
CA SER A 178 -14.57 -14.43 -15.58
C SER A 178 -15.75 -15.20 -15.00
N CYS A 179 -16.74 -15.46 -15.85
CA CYS A 179 -17.79 -16.44 -15.58
C CYS A 179 -17.52 -17.66 -16.46
N SER A 180 -17.04 -18.75 -15.86
CA SER A 180 -16.92 -20.03 -16.56
C SER A 180 -18.18 -20.85 -16.27
N SER A 181 -19.05 -21.01 -17.27
CA SER A 181 -20.07 -22.05 -17.26
C SER A 181 -19.36 -23.40 -17.38
N PHE A 182 -19.32 -24.18 -16.30
CA PHE A 182 -19.08 -25.61 -16.41
C PHE A 182 -20.40 -26.24 -16.87
N MET A 183 -20.41 -26.73 -18.11
CA MET A 183 -21.35 -27.77 -18.55
C MET A 183 -20.77 -29.14 -18.18
#